data_AF-A0A352SDS6-F1
#
_entry.id   AF-A0A352SDS6-F1
#
_cell.length_a   1.000
_cell.length_b   1.000
_cell.length_c   1.000
_cell.angle_alpha   90.00
_cell.angle_beta   90.00
_cell.angle_gamma   90.00
#
_symmetry.space_group_name_H-M   'P 1'
#
loop_
_entity.id
_entity.type
_entity.pdbx_description
1 polymer ?
#
loop_
_entity_poly.entity_id
_entity_poly.type
_entity_poly.pdbx_seq_one_letter_code
_entity_poly.pdbx_strand_id
1 'polypeptide(L)'
;HPLWKDDTHIIVWGPHAGSIHYHLYEDRADGEVTVIGADVLTENGHMTFSRTHPDWLLSDTYPDAQTNERILFLYHVPSGVRHDIGSFYTSPTLKKENRCDLHPRWSRDGKRVCIDSIHDGNRQMYALDVAALVDPA
;
A
#
# COMPACT_ATOMS: atom_id res chain seq x y z
N HIS A 1 -8.63 4.79 3.76
CA HIS A 1 -7.54 5.16 4.68
C HIS A 1 -6.86 6.43 4.16
N PRO A 2 -6.70 7.51 4.94
CA PRO A 2 -5.98 8.72 4.51
C PRO A 2 -4.50 8.68 4.91
N LEU A 3 -3.63 9.28 4.10
CA LEU A 3 -2.20 9.44 4.40
C LEU A 3 -1.62 10.65 3.65
N TRP A 4 -0.73 11.40 4.29
CA TRP A 4 0.09 12.40 3.64
C TRP A 4 1.12 11.76 2.70
N LYS A 5 1.19 12.24 1.45
CA LYS A 5 2.28 11.94 0.50
C LYS A 5 3.46 12.89 0.74
N ASP A 6 3.17 14.18 0.85
CA ASP A 6 4.13 15.27 1.08
C ASP A 6 3.43 16.42 1.83
N ASP A 7 4.07 17.57 1.97
CA ASP A 7 3.55 18.72 2.75
C ASP A 7 2.29 19.36 2.13
N THR A 8 1.92 18.97 0.91
CA THR A 8 0.84 19.58 0.14
C THR A 8 -0.19 18.58 -0.38
N HIS A 9 0.04 17.27 -0.23
CA HIS A 9 -0.85 16.25 -0.79
C HIS A 9 -1.23 15.15 0.19
N ILE A 10 -2.50 14.75 0.16
CA ILE A 10 -3.08 13.65 0.93
C ILE A 10 -3.65 12.62 -0.05
N ILE A 11 -3.27 11.35 0.09
CA ILE A 11 -3.91 10.24 -0.61
C ILE A 11 -4.99 9.61 0.26
N VAL A 12 -6.15 9.30 -0.35
CA VAL A 12 -7.27 8.64 0.34
C VAL A 12 -7.86 7.58 -0.57
N TRP A 13 -7.99 6.35 -0.05
CA TRP A 13 -8.97 5.41 -0.60
C TRP A 13 -10.37 5.77 -0.11
N GLY A 14 -11.27 6.12 -1.04
CA GLY A 14 -12.65 6.48 -0.70
C GLY A 14 -13.47 6.98 -1.89
N PRO A 15 -14.78 7.24 -1.69
CA PRO A 15 -15.65 7.79 -2.72
C PRO A 15 -15.34 9.26 -3.01
N HIS A 16 -15.25 9.62 -4.29
CA HIS A 16 -15.18 11.01 -4.77
C HIS A 16 -15.84 11.12 -6.15
N ALA A 17 -16.66 12.15 -6.34
CA ALA A 17 -17.37 12.43 -7.60
C ALA A 17 -18.07 11.20 -8.24
N GLY A 18 -18.62 10.30 -7.41
CA GLY A 18 -19.36 9.12 -7.87
C GLY A 18 -18.52 7.86 -8.14
N SER A 19 -17.21 7.88 -7.88
CA SER A 19 -16.30 6.74 -8.05
C SER A 19 -15.49 6.45 -6.79
N ILE A 20 -15.04 5.21 -6.59
CA ILE A 20 -14.19 4.81 -5.45
C ILE A 20 -12.82 4.42 -5.99
N HIS A 21 -11.80 5.18 -5.61
CA HIS A 21 -10.41 4.96 -6.00
C HIS A 21 -9.47 5.47 -4.91
N TYR A 22 -8.16 5.30 -5.15
CA TYR A 22 -7.14 6.12 -4.52
C TYR A 22 -7.18 7.51 -5.15
N HIS A 23 -7.63 8.49 -4.38
CA HIS A 23 -7.67 9.90 -4.78
C HIS A 23 -6.51 10.64 -4.10
N LEU A 24 -5.69 11.32 -4.88
CA LEU A 24 -4.66 12.23 -4.40
C LEU A 24 -5.23 13.65 -4.42
N TYR A 25 -5.42 14.21 -3.23
CA TYR A 25 -5.90 15.58 -3.01
C TYR A 25 -4.70 16.49 -2.79
N GLU A 26 -4.77 17.67 -3.38
CA GLU A 26 -3.94 18.78 -2.94
C GLU A 26 -4.62 19.54 -1.80
N ASP A 27 -3.91 19.76 -0.69
CA ASP A 27 -4.44 20.38 0.54
C ASP A 27 -4.58 21.90 0.41
N ARG A 28 -5.56 22.35 -0.39
CA ARG A 28 -5.99 23.74 -0.54
C ARG A 28 -7.43 23.85 -1.07
N ALA A 29 -8.04 25.02 -0.91
CA ALA A 29 -9.47 25.26 -1.19
C ALA A 29 -9.91 24.90 -2.63
N ASP A 30 -9.02 25.08 -3.61
CA ASP A 30 -9.24 24.78 -5.03
C ASP A 30 -8.21 23.75 -5.54
N GLY A 31 -7.78 22.85 -4.65
CA GLY A 31 -6.78 21.83 -4.97
C GLY A 31 -7.28 20.83 -6.00
N GLU A 32 -6.38 20.41 -6.88
CA GLU A 32 -6.66 19.35 -7.85
C GLU A 32 -6.88 18.01 -7.13
N VAL A 33 -7.75 17.17 -7.71
CA VAL A 33 -7.97 15.79 -7.25
C VAL A 33 -7.66 14.85 -8.40
N THR A 34 -6.63 14.01 -8.22
CA THR A 34 -6.19 13.06 -9.24
C THR A 34 -6.46 11.62 -8.79
N VAL A 35 -6.94 10.78 -9.70
CA VAL A 35 -7.06 9.33 -9.45
C VAL A 35 -5.72 8.65 -9.68
N ILE A 36 -5.29 7.83 -8.73
CA ILE A 36 -4.06 7.02 -8.82
C ILE A 36 -4.43 5.57 -9.12
N GLY A 37 -3.97 5.07 -10.27
CA GLY A 37 -4.06 3.64 -10.62
C GLY A 37 -5.48 3.09 -10.77
N ALA A 38 -6.38 3.81 -11.44
CA ALA A 38 -7.81 3.47 -11.56
C ALA A 38 -8.10 1.99 -11.87
N ASP A 39 -7.34 1.40 -12.81
CA ASP A 39 -7.53 0.02 -13.28
C ASP A 39 -6.61 -1.01 -12.61
N VAL A 40 -5.66 -0.55 -11.79
CA VAL A 40 -4.59 -1.38 -11.19
C VAL A 40 -4.77 -1.51 -9.67
N LEU A 41 -5.18 -0.42 -9.03
CA LEU A 41 -5.42 -0.29 -7.60
C LEU A 41 -6.92 -0.32 -7.35
N THR A 42 -7.52 -1.50 -7.52
CA THR A 42 -8.98 -1.66 -7.57
C THR A 42 -9.64 -1.98 -6.23
N GLU A 43 -8.85 -2.05 -5.14
CA GLU A 43 -9.36 -2.27 -3.79
C GLU A 43 -8.59 -1.45 -2.74
N ASN A 44 -9.20 -1.34 -1.55
CA ASN A 44 -8.60 -0.64 -0.41
C ASN A 44 -7.41 -1.41 0.16
N GLY A 45 -6.49 -0.68 0.75
CA GLY A 45 -5.32 -1.19 1.45
C GLY A 45 -4.74 -0.17 2.41
N HIS A 46 -3.57 -0.49 2.95
CA HIS A 46 -2.77 0.33 3.83
C HIS A 46 -1.64 0.96 3.05
N MET A 47 -1.90 2.13 2.50
CA MET A 47 -0.95 2.84 1.64
C MET A 47 0.09 3.68 2.40
N THR A 48 1.31 3.72 1.87
CA THR A 48 2.37 4.64 2.28
C THR A 48 3.30 5.00 1.12
N PHE A 49 3.60 6.28 0.93
CA PHE A 49 4.61 6.74 -0.04
C PHE A 49 6.03 6.64 0.54
N SER A 50 7.00 6.31 -0.31
CA SER A 50 8.41 6.41 0.08
C SER A 50 8.83 7.87 0.20
N ARG A 51 9.62 8.19 1.23
CA ARG A 51 10.16 9.54 1.44
C ARG A 51 11.38 9.84 0.56
N THR A 52 12.12 8.80 0.17
CA THR A 52 13.34 8.91 -0.65
C THR A 52 13.04 8.68 -2.13
N HIS A 53 11.93 7.98 -2.43
CA HIS A 53 11.48 7.64 -3.78
C HIS A 53 10.00 8.01 -3.94
N PRO A 54 9.67 9.32 -4.00
CA PRO A 54 8.29 9.81 -3.83
C PRO A 54 7.29 9.35 -4.90
N ASP A 55 7.78 8.78 -6.00
CA ASP A 55 6.96 8.18 -7.07
C ASP A 55 6.44 6.77 -6.73
N TRP A 56 6.93 6.18 -5.64
CA TRP A 56 6.56 4.83 -5.22
C TRP A 56 5.57 4.81 -4.07
N LEU A 57 4.43 4.17 -4.33
CA LEU A 57 3.41 3.81 -3.36
C LEU A 57 3.61 2.37 -2.91
N LEU A 58 3.61 2.12 -1.61
CA LEU A 58 3.55 0.78 -1.00
C LEU A 58 2.15 0.57 -0.44
N SER A 59 1.55 -0.58 -0.72
CA SER A 59 0.24 -0.95 -0.15
C SER A 59 0.08 -2.47 -0.12
N ASP A 60 -1.02 -2.91 0.47
CA ASP A 60 -1.44 -4.30 0.55
C ASP A 60 -2.88 -4.49 0.07
N THR A 61 -3.31 -5.75 -0.03
CA THR A 61 -4.71 -6.15 -0.24
C THR A 61 -5.33 -6.77 1.01
N TYR A 62 -6.64 -7.02 0.96
CA TYR A 62 -7.27 -7.94 1.90
C TYR A 62 -6.99 -9.40 1.53
N PRO A 63 -7.21 -10.35 2.47
CA PRO A 63 -7.08 -11.77 2.18
C PRO A 63 -8.09 -12.16 1.12
N ASP A 64 -7.65 -12.85 0.07
CA ASP A 64 -8.57 -13.39 -0.91
C ASP A 64 -9.39 -14.55 -0.32
N ALA A 65 -10.58 -14.80 -0.87
CA ALA A 65 -11.50 -15.80 -0.33
C ALA A 65 -11.08 -17.27 -0.58
N GLN A 66 -10.13 -17.52 -1.51
CA GLN A 66 -9.72 -18.87 -1.89
C GLN A 66 -8.48 -19.31 -1.10
N THR A 67 -7.46 -18.47 -1.01
CA THR A 67 -6.17 -18.80 -0.39
C THR A 67 -5.99 -18.17 0.98
N ASN A 68 -6.78 -17.13 1.31
CA ASN A 68 -6.60 -16.28 2.50
C ASN A 68 -5.23 -15.59 2.51
N GLU A 69 -4.71 -15.28 1.32
CA GLU A 69 -3.45 -14.56 1.18
C GLU A 69 -3.70 -13.08 0.91
N ARG A 70 -2.84 -12.25 1.51
CA ARG A 70 -2.73 -10.82 1.23
C ARG A 70 -1.54 -10.60 0.32
N ILE A 71 -1.72 -9.77 -0.69
CA ILE A 71 -0.62 -9.37 -1.56
C ILE A 71 -0.03 -8.07 -1.04
N LEU A 72 1.28 -8.05 -0.83
CA LEU A 72 2.06 -6.83 -0.63
C LEU A 72 2.58 -6.36 -1.98
N PHE A 73 2.41 -5.09 -2.30
CA PHE A 73 2.82 -4.58 -3.59
C PHE A 73 3.40 -3.15 -3.52
N LEU A 74 4.24 -2.87 -4.51
CA LEU A 74 4.70 -1.54 -4.85
C LEU A 74 3.98 -1.08 -6.12
N TYR A 75 3.63 0.20 -6.20
CA TYR A 75 3.06 0.82 -7.38
C TYR A 75 3.86 2.08 -7.73
N HIS A 76 4.40 2.11 -8.94
CA HIS A 76 5.11 3.26 -9.47
C HIS A 76 4.11 4.19 -10.16
N VAL A 77 3.86 5.35 -9.55
CA VAL A 77 2.81 6.27 -9.98
C VAL A 77 3.02 6.77 -11.42
N PRO A 78 4.21 7.23 -11.83
CA PRO A 78 4.40 7.76 -13.19
C PRO A 78 4.18 6.73 -14.30
N SER A 79 4.61 5.48 -14.10
CA SER A 79 4.46 4.43 -15.13
C SER A 79 3.15 3.66 -15.04
N GLY A 80 2.43 3.78 -13.93
CA GLY A 80 1.21 3.01 -13.68
C GLY A 80 1.43 1.53 -13.44
N VAL A 81 2.67 1.12 -13.11
CA VAL A 81 3.02 -0.29 -12.97
C VAL A 81 2.99 -0.72 -11.51
N ARG A 82 2.28 -1.82 -11.24
CA ARG A 82 2.28 -2.53 -9.96
C ARG A 82 3.26 -3.70 -9.99
N HIS A 83 4.00 -3.86 -8.91
CA HIS A 83 4.91 -4.97 -8.63
C HIS A 83 4.45 -5.66 -7.35
N ASP A 84 4.00 -6.91 -7.46
CA ASP A 84 3.71 -7.74 -6.30
C ASP A 84 5.04 -8.24 -5.71
N ILE A 85 5.28 -7.90 -4.45
CA ILE A 85 6.57 -8.15 -3.75
C ILE A 85 6.45 -9.18 -2.63
N GLY A 86 5.25 -9.73 -2.41
CA GLY A 86 5.04 -10.85 -1.51
C GLY A 86 3.58 -11.28 -1.42
N SER A 87 3.36 -12.54 -1.07
CA SER A 87 2.05 -13.10 -0.74
C SER A 87 2.09 -13.68 0.67
N PHE A 88 1.13 -13.32 1.51
CA PHE A 88 1.17 -13.61 2.94
C PHE A 88 -0.15 -14.20 3.42
N TYR A 89 -0.12 -15.48 3.76
CA TYR A 89 -1.24 -16.18 4.37
C TYR A 89 -1.66 -15.54 5.70
N THR A 90 -2.97 -15.45 5.91
CA THR A 90 -3.57 -15.22 7.23
C THR A 90 -4.66 -16.26 7.48
N SER A 91 -4.75 -16.76 8.71
CA SER A 91 -5.83 -17.67 9.06
C SER A 91 -7.20 -16.98 8.94
N PRO A 92 -8.20 -17.60 8.29
CA PRO A 92 -9.57 -17.08 8.23
C PRO A 92 -10.27 -17.09 9.59
N THR A 93 -9.70 -17.77 10.60
CA THR A 93 -10.22 -17.75 11.97
C THR A 93 -9.92 -16.44 12.69
N LEU A 94 -8.92 -15.67 12.23
CA LEU A 94 -8.70 -14.31 12.72
C LEU A 94 -9.76 -13.38 12.16
N LYS A 95 -10.49 -12.73 13.05
CA LYS A 95 -11.60 -11.82 12.75
C LYS A 95 -11.19 -10.38 13.00
N LYS A 96 -12.12 -9.46 12.81
CA LYS A 96 -11.88 -8.02 12.84
C LYS A 96 -11.10 -7.56 14.08
N GLU A 97 -11.35 -8.19 15.23
CA GLU A 97 -10.81 -7.85 16.55
C GLU A 97 -9.37 -8.32 16.75
N ASN A 98 -8.95 -9.40 16.08
CA ASN A 98 -7.62 -10.01 16.23
C ASN A 98 -6.89 -10.24 14.90
N ARG A 99 -7.36 -9.60 13.82
CA ARG A 99 -6.74 -9.70 12.49
C ARG A 99 -5.32 -9.13 12.51
N CYS A 100 -4.47 -9.73 11.70
CA CYS A 100 -3.18 -9.19 11.34
C CYS A 100 -3.29 -8.61 9.92
N ASP A 101 -3.36 -7.28 9.82
CA ASP A 101 -3.19 -6.56 8.56
C ASP A 101 -1.70 -6.29 8.35
N LEU A 102 -1.22 -6.18 7.10
CA LEU A 102 0.22 -6.05 6.86
C LEU A 102 0.79 -4.73 7.35
N HIS A 103 -0.01 -3.66 7.35
CA HIS A 103 0.39 -2.29 7.73
C HIS A 103 1.79 -1.92 7.22
N PRO A 104 2.02 -2.00 5.90
CA PRO A 104 3.37 -1.95 5.37
C PRO A 104 3.99 -0.56 5.57
N ARG A 105 5.29 -0.52 5.88
CA ARG A 105 6.03 0.71 6.18
C ARG A 105 7.38 0.73 5.50
N TRP A 106 7.75 1.89 4.95
CA TRP A 106 9.10 2.11 4.44
C TRP A 106 10.11 2.23 5.57
N SER A 107 11.29 1.64 5.33
CA SER A 107 12.52 2.00 6.04
C SER A 107 12.93 3.44 5.72
N ARG A 108 13.76 4.04 6.57
CA ARG A 108 14.15 5.45 6.44
C ARG A 108 14.97 5.75 5.18
N ASP A 109 15.71 4.78 4.68
CA ASP A 109 16.52 4.87 3.46
C ASP A 109 15.77 4.43 2.19
N GLY A 110 14.52 3.98 2.33
CA GLY A 110 13.67 3.55 1.21
C GLY A 110 14.04 2.22 0.59
N LYS A 111 15.04 1.50 1.10
CA LYS A 111 15.55 0.26 0.48
C LYS A 111 14.85 -1.00 0.95
N ARG A 112 14.13 -0.90 2.08
CA ARG A 112 13.36 -1.99 2.66
C ARG A 112 11.96 -1.56 3.04
N VAL A 113 11.07 -2.54 3.13
CA VAL A 113 9.73 -2.38 3.70
C VAL A 113 9.53 -3.34 4.85
N CYS A 114 8.75 -2.93 5.85
CA CYS A 114 8.40 -3.75 7.00
C CYS A 114 6.90 -4.02 7.01
N ILE A 115 6.50 -5.24 7.40
CA ILE A 115 5.11 -5.67 7.54
C ILE A 115 4.89 -6.44 8.84
N ASP A 116 3.65 -6.43 9.33
CA ASP A 116 3.15 -7.39 10.31
C ASP A 116 2.58 -8.62 9.58
N SER A 117 2.92 -9.83 9.98
CA SER A 117 2.31 -11.03 9.37
C SER A 117 2.28 -12.21 10.33
N ILE A 118 1.37 -13.15 10.05
CA ILE A 118 1.25 -14.43 10.77
C ILE A 118 1.55 -15.64 9.87
N HIS A 119 2.09 -15.40 8.67
CA HIS A 119 2.24 -16.44 7.64
C HIS A 119 3.13 -17.62 8.06
N ASP A 120 4.00 -17.44 9.05
CA ASP A 120 4.86 -18.48 9.64
C ASP A 120 4.25 -19.11 10.94
N GLY A 121 3.00 -18.79 11.26
CA GLY A 121 2.22 -19.36 12.36
C GLY A 121 1.97 -18.42 13.53
N ASN A 122 2.91 -17.53 13.87
CA ASN A 122 2.73 -16.54 14.95
C ASN A 122 2.86 -15.12 14.39
N ARG A 123 2.26 -14.12 15.06
CA ARG A 123 2.41 -12.74 14.61
C ARG A 123 3.85 -12.28 14.81
N GLN A 124 4.50 -11.89 13.72
CA GLN A 124 5.86 -11.36 13.68
C GLN A 124 5.95 -10.14 12.76
N MET A 125 7.07 -9.44 12.85
CA MET A 125 7.46 -8.39 11.92
C MET A 125 8.48 -8.91 10.93
N TYR A 126 8.32 -8.57 9.66
CA TYR A 126 9.20 -8.97 8.57
C TYR A 126 9.74 -7.75 7.86
N ALA A 127 10.98 -7.83 7.38
CA ALA A 127 11.58 -6.81 6.53
C ALA A 127 11.93 -7.42 5.17
N LEU A 128 11.50 -6.76 4.10
CA LEU A 128 11.77 -7.16 2.72
C LEU A 128 12.70 -6.13 2.07
N ASP A 129 13.67 -6.61 1.31
CA ASP A 129 14.52 -5.77 0.47
C ASP A 129 13.79 -5.46 -0.85
N VAL A 130 13.72 -4.17 -1.17
CA VAL A 130 13.08 -3.66 -2.41
C VAL A 130 14.02 -2.76 -3.20
N ALA A 131 15.30 -2.67 -2.80
CA ALA A 131 16.25 -1.73 -3.38
C ALA A 131 16.40 -1.91 -4.90
N ALA A 132 16.43 -3.16 -5.37
CA ALA A 132 16.56 -3.48 -6.80
C ALA A 132 15.37 -2.98 -7.65
N LEU A 133 14.20 -2.73 -7.06
CA LEU A 133 13.04 -2.21 -7.77
C LEU A 133 13.03 -0.67 -7.80
N VAL A 134 13.38 -0.04 -6.68
CA VAL A 134 13.25 1.42 -6.51
C VAL A 134 14.51 2.18 -6.91
N ASP A 135 15.68 1.52 -6.88
CA ASP A 135 16.98 2.01 -7.33
C ASP A 135 17.59 1.03 -8.36
N PRO A 136 17.01 0.91 -9.58
CA PRO A 136 17.66 0.13 -10.63
C PRO A 136 18.99 0.80 -11.01
N ALA A 137 20.04 -0.03 -11.17
CA ALA A 137 21.38 0.41 -11.51
C ALA A 137 21.48 1.12 -12.86
#